data_AF-A0A8H4R898-F1
#
_entry.id   AF-A0A8H4R898-F1
#
_cell.length_a   1.000
_cell.length_b   1.000
_cell.length_c   1.000
_cell.angle_alpha   90.00
_cell.angle_beta   90.00
_cell.angle_gamma   90.00
#
_symmetry.space_group_name_H-M   'P 1'
#
loop_
_entity.id
_entity.type
_entity.pdbx_description
1 polymer ?
#
loop_
_entity_poly.entity_id
_entity_poly.type
_entity_poly.pdbx_seq_one_letter_code
_entity_poly.pdbx_strand_id
1 'polypeptide(L)'
;MVLNLLRRYYYDDDIQNGPCAFCTQPYELFGNNWKDAKTDGDFAIECIDLVALIACLVLAFQFKWVKRQRKATIRTFGYVIATLLTIIYYILVLVNTGLSEANTTTTYLYLLVYIFTVVFWRAAEVLFFAIILQTIVGSTSTGIIPKLKVVNIVAIIVLLLIAIAIIGLYIAIVAWQLTNGPYDENGDLYNLFSKYYNVVVAFQALLLVISIYATVMGVIAMIKERARVRD
;
A
#
# COMPACT_ATOMS: atom_id res chain seq x y z
N MET A 1 -30.03 36.34 15.29
CA MET A 1 -29.35 36.44 13.97
C MET A 1 -27.94 37.02 14.09
N VAL A 2 -27.73 38.11 14.87
CA VAL A 2 -26.39 38.73 15.08
C VAL A 2 -25.42 37.87 15.91
N LEU A 3 -25.92 37.06 16.85
CA LEU A 3 -25.10 36.15 17.67
C LEU A 3 -24.44 34.99 16.90
N ASN A 4 -25.01 34.57 15.75
CA ASN A 4 -24.38 33.54 14.90
C ASN A 4 -23.29 34.11 14.00
N LEU A 5 -23.31 35.43 13.73
CA LEU A 5 -22.25 36.11 13.00
C LEU A 5 -21.06 36.43 13.91
N LEU A 6 -21.30 36.74 15.19
CA LEU A 6 -20.22 36.91 16.17
C LEU A 6 -19.57 35.58 16.56
N ARG A 7 -20.30 34.45 16.54
CA ARG A 7 -19.69 33.11 16.74
C ARG A 7 -18.79 32.69 15.58
N ARG A 8 -19.03 33.19 14.37
CA ARG A 8 -18.14 33.01 13.20
C ARG A 8 -16.91 33.92 13.24
N TYR A 9 -16.97 35.04 13.95
CA TYR A 9 -15.85 35.98 14.10
C TYR A 9 -14.99 35.73 15.34
N TYR A 10 -15.43 34.87 16.28
CA TYR A 10 -14.72 34.56 17.52
C TYR A 10 -14.05 33.16 17.51
N TYR A 11 -14.04 32.48 16.37
CA TYR A 11 -13.29 31.23 16.17
C TYR A 11 -12.11 31.51 15.24
N ASP A 12 -11.12 32.19 15.83
CA ASP A 12 -9.72 32.34 15.40
C ASP A 12 -9.44 32.63 13.91
N ASP A 13 -9.27 33.92 13.60
CA ASP A 13 -8.46 34.38 12.47
C ASP A 13 -6.99 33.90 12.55
N ASP A 14 -6.54 33.38 13.71
CA ASP A 14 -5.22 32.76 13.88
C ASP A 14 -5.15 31.28 13.41
N ILE A 15 -6.29 30.58 13.25
CA ILE A 15 -6.33 29.20 12.75
C ILE A 15 -6.29 29.15 11.22
N GLN A 16 -6.71 30.21 10.53
CA GLN A 16 -6.80 30.23 9.05
C GLN A 16 -5.45 30.29 8.32
N ASN A 17 -4.35 30.58 9.02
CA ASN A 17 -3.01 30.67 8.43
C ASN A 17 -2.03 29.59 8.96
N GLY A 18 -2.54 28.58 9.65
CA GLY A 18 -1.74 27.46 10.16
C GLY A 18 -1.70 26.26 9.22
N PRO A 19 -0.75 25.32 9.40
CA PRO A 19 -0.64 24.08 8.60
C PRO A 19 -1.82 23.11 8.75
N CYS A 20 -2.88 23.50 9.47
CA CYS A 20 -4.03 22.68 9.85
C CYS A 20 -5.34 23.49 9.79
N ALA A 21 -5.43 24.50 8.91
CA ALA A 21 -6.58 25.41 8.84
C ALA A 21 -7.92 24.69 8.57
N PHE A 22 -7.89 23.52 7.90
CA PHE A 22 -9.07 22.74 7.57
C PHE A 22 -9.28 21.50 8.43
N CYS A 23 -8.35 21.18 9.34
CA CYS A 23 -8.33 19.89 10.05
C CYS A 23 -9.61 19.52 10.79
N THR A 24 -10.27 20.49 11.43
CA THR A 24 -11.51 20.30 12.20
C THR A 24 -12.78 20.56 11.39
N GLN A 25 -12.63 20.99 10.13
CA GLN A 25 -13.78 21.21 9.27
C GLN A 25 -14.44 19.88 8.91
N PRO A 26 -15.78 19.88 8.71
CA PRO A 26 -16.50 18.67 8.34
C PRO A 26 -16.02 18.17 6.97
N TYR A 27 -15.78 16.87 6.88
CA TYR A 27 -15.45 16.15 5.67
C TYR A 27 -16.44 15.02 5.47
N GLU A 28 -17.22 15.10 4.41
CA GLU A 28 -18.27 14.12 4.11
C GLU A 28 -17.68 12.98 3.28
N LEU A 29 -17.76 11.78 3.83
CA LEU A 29 -17.45 10.55 3.12
C LEU A 29 -18.71 10.12 2.39
N PHE A 30 -18.74 10.31 1.08
CA PHE A 30 -19.87 9.89 0.25
C PHE A 30 -19.62 8.51 -0.35
N GLY A 31 -20.66 7.69 -0.33
CA GLY A 31 -20.69 6.39 -0.99
C GLY A 31 -21.99 6.18 -1.74
N ASN A 32 -22.13 5.00 -2.34
CA ASN A 32 -23.28 4.66 -3.18
C ASN A 32 -24.42 3.98 -2.40
N ASN A 33 -24.39 4.01 -1.06
CA ASN A 33 -25.35 3.34 -0.17
C ASN A 33 -25.54 1.85 -0.50
N TRP A 34 -24.45 1.14 -0.79
CA TRP A 34 -24.41 -0.27 -1.19
C TRP A 34 -25.21 -0.58 -2.46
N LYS A 35 -25.50 0.43 -3.29
CA LYS A 35 -26.24 0.24 -4.55
C LYS A 35 -25.34 -0.12 -5.72
N ASP A 36 -24.06 0.19 -5.64
CA ASP A 36 -23.09 -0.15 -6.69
C ASP A 36 -22.57 -1.58 -6.47
N ALA A 37 -22.91 -2.46 -7.40
CA ALA A 37 -22.50 -3.86 -7.38
C ALA A 37 -20.97 -4.02 -7.39
N LYS A 38 -20.25 -3.05 -7.97
CA LYS A 38 -18.79 -3.07 -7.94
C LYS A 38 -18.27 -2.89 -6.52
N THR A 39 -18.73 -1.85 -5.80
CA THR A 39 -18.29 -1.59 -4.43
C THR A 39 -18.65 -2.72 -3.48
N ASP A 40 -19.85 -3.29 -3.62
CA ASP A 40 -20.28 -4.43 -2.81
C ASP A 40 -19.42 -5.68 -3.08
N GLY A 41 -19.12 -5.95 -4.35
CA GLY A 41 -18.23 -7.03 -4.76
C GLY A 41 -16.80 -6.85 -4.24
N ASP A 42 -16.22 -5.66 -4.41
CA ASP A 42 -14.87 -5.33 -3.92
C ASP A 42 -14.80 -5.48 -2.39
N PHE A 43 -15.80 -4.97 -1.66
CA PHE A 43 -15.88 -5.11 -0.21
C PHE A 43 -15.97 -6.57 0.26
N ALA A 44 -16.75 -7.40 -0.42
CA ALA A 44 -16.87 -8.81 -0.11
C ALA A 44 -15.55 -9.56 -0.37
N ILE A 45 -14.86 -9.27 -1.47
CA ILE A 45 -13.56 -9.85 -1.80
C ILE A 45 -12.53 -9.44 -0.74
N GLU A 46 -12.48 -8.18 -0.35
CA GLU A 46 -11.58 -7.68 0.69
C GLU A 46 -11.81 -8.38 2.05
N CYS A 47 -13.07 -8.65 2.41
CA CYS A 47 -13.40 -9.44 3.60
C CYS A 47 -12.86 -10.87 3.52
N ILE A 48 -13.05 -11.54 2.37
CA ILE A 48 -12.58 -12.91 2.13
C ILE A 48 -11.05 -12.95 2.18
N ASP A 49 -10.38 -12.02 1.51
CA ASP A 49 -8.92 -11.90 1.49
C ASP A 49 -8.37 -11.70 2.90
N LEU A 50 -9.00 -10.84 3.70
CA LEU A 50 -8.61 -10.60 5.09
C LEU A 50 -8.69 -11.89 5.93
N VAL A 51 -9.81 -12.62 5.85
CA VAL A 51 -9.99 -13.89 6.57
C VAL A 51 -8.98 -14.94 6.08
N ALA A 52 -8.77 -15.02 4.77
CA ALA A 52 -7.81 -15.95 4.16
C ALA A 52 -6.37 -15.63 4.59
N LEU A 53 -5.98 -14.35 4.66
CA LEU A 53 -4.66 -13.91 5.14
C LEU A 53 -4.45 -14.24 6.61
N ILE A 54 -5.46 -13.99 7.46
CA ILE A 54 -5.41 -14.35 8.88
C ILE A 54 -5.27 -15.88 9.04
N ALA A 55 -6.05 -16.66 8.30
CA ALA A 55 -5.96 -18.12 8.31
C ALA A 55 -4.56 -18.59 7.85
N CYS A 56 -4.05 -18.06 6.74
CA CYS A 56 -2.70 -18.35 6.25
C CYS A 56 -1.63 -18.04 7.31
N LEU A 57 -1.75 -16.91 8.00
CA LEU A 57 -0.81 -16.50 9.03
C LEU A 57 -0.85 -17.46 10.24
N VAL A 58 -2.05 -17.82 10.71
CA VAL A 58 -2.23 -18.79 11.81
C VAL A 58 -1.65 -20.15 11.43
N LEU A 59 -1.94 -20.65 10.23
CA LEU A 59 -1.41 -21.91 9.73
C LEU A 59 0.12 -21.84 9.64
N ALA A 60 0.71 -20.74 9.16
CA ALA A 60 2.16 -20.56 9.10
C ALA A 60 2.84 -20.58 10.49
N PHE A 61 2.16 -20.10 11.54
CA PHE A 61 2.67 -20.18 12.91
C PHE A 61 2.54 -21.58 13.53
N GLN A 62 1.43 -22.29 13.26
CA GLN A 62 1.18 -23.61 13.84
C GLN A 62 1.98 -24.72 13.16
N PHE A 63 2.04 -24.69 11.83
CA PHE A 63 2.87 -25.60 11.06
C PHE A 63 4.31 -25.09 11.09
N LYS A 64 5.09 -25.52 12.09
CA LYS A 64 6.56 -25.35 12.23
C LYS A 64 7.36 -25.97 11.05
N TRP A 65 7.00 -25.70 9.81
CA TRP A 65 7.59 -26.25 8.59
C TRP A 65 9.02 -25.74 8.32
N VAL A 66 9.56 -24.86 9.16
CA VAL A 66 10.83 -24.17 8.91
C VAL A 66 11.73 -24.20 10.14
N LYS A 67 12.03 -25.39 10.69
CA LYS A 67 12.94 -25.54 11.85
C LYS A 67 14.24 -26.28 11.60
N ARG A 68 14.72 -26.38 10.35
CA ARG A 68 16.03 -27.02 10.06
C ARG A 68 17.12 -26.19 9.39
N GLN A 69 16.93 -24.93 9.03
CA GLN A 69 18.05 -24.10 8.54
C GLN A 69 17.99 -22.65 9.07
N ARG A 70 19.07 -22.20 9.73
CA ARG A 70 19.22 -20.83 10.28
C ARG A 70 18.97 -19.70 9.27
N LYS A 71 19.11 -19.94 7.96
CA LYS A 71 18.81 -18.96 6.89
C LYS A 71 17.32 -18.78 6.60
N ALA A 72 16.48 -19.69 7.06
CA ALA A 72 15.05 -19.66 6.76
C ALA A 72 14.27 -18.77 7.74
N THR A 73 14.80 -18.50 8.94
CA THR A 73 14.17 -17.65 9.96
C THR A 73 13.94 -16.21 9.50
N ILE A 74 14.90 -15.61 8.78
CA ILE A 74 14.80 -14.22 8.29
C ILE A 74 13.73 -14.08 7.21
N ARG A 75 13.60 -15.07 6.32
CA ARG A 75 12.59 -15.07 5.25
C ARG A 75 11.18 -15.26 5.82
N THR A 76 11.02 -16.18 6.78
CA THR A 76 9.73 -16.39 7.46
C THR A 76 9.30 -15.14 8.24
N PHE A 77 10.24 -14.44 8.89
CA PHE A 77 9.93 -13.18 9.57
C PHE A 77 9.50 -12.08 8.59
N GLY A 78 10.17 -11.96 7.44
CA GLY A 78 9.76 -11.04 6.37
C GLY A 78 8.35 -11.30 5.86
N TYR A 79 7.97 -12.58 5.65
CA TYR A 79 6.61 -12.95 5.25
C TYR A 79 5.57 -12.56 6.30
N VAL A 80 5.85 -12.84 7.59
CA VAL A 80 4.95 -12.46 8.69
C VAL A 80 4.73 -10.95 8.71
N ILE A 81 5.80 -10.15 8.60
CA ILE A 81 5.67 -8.69 8.56
C ILE A 81 4.86 -8.25 7.34
N ALA A 82 5.19 -8.74 6.14
CA ALA A 82 4.48 -8.37 4.91
C ALA A 82 2.98 -8.67 5.04
N THR A 83 2.62 -9.88 5.51
CA THR A 83 1.23 -10.27 5.76
C THR A 83 0.55 -9.40 6.81
N LEU A 84 1.23 -9.04 7.90
CA LEU A 84 0.66 -8.14 8.91
C LEU A 84 0.38 -6.74 8.34
N LEU A 85 1.29 -6.19 7.53
CA LEU A 85 1.07 -4.90 6.88
C LEU A 85 -0.12 -4.96 5.92
N THR A 86 -0.28 -6.06 5.15
CA THR A 86 -1.44 -6.26 4.28
C THR A 86 -2.75 -6.40 5.06
N ILE A 87 -2.73 -7.10 6.20
CA ILE A 87 -3.90 -7.21 7.09
C ILE A 87 -4.32 -5.83 7.58
N ILE A 88 -3.38 -5.01 8.05
CA ILE A 88 -3.67 -3.64 8.49
C ILE A 88 -4.23 -2.83 7.33
N TYR A 89 -3.64 -2.94 6.14
CA TYR A 89 -4.16 -2.29 4.93
C TYR A 89 -5.63 -2.66 4.66
N TYR A 90 -5.98 -3.96 4.58
CA TYR A 90 -7.35 -4.39 4.33
C TYR A 90 -8.31 -3.92 5.42
N ILE A 91 -7.91 -3.93 6.69
CA ILE A 91 -8.73 -3.39 7.78
C ILE A 91 -9.04 -1.91 7.55
N LEU A 92 -8.04 -1.10 7.18
CA LEU A 92 -8.25 0.32 6.91
C LEU A 92 -9.15 0.54 5.69
N VAL A 93 -8.99 -0.26 4.62
CA VAL A 93 -9.85 -0.17 3.44
C VAL A 93 -11.30 -0.55 3.78
N LEU A 94 -11.52 -1.66 4.48
CA LEU A 94 -12.87 -2.09 4.88
C LEU A 94 -13.57 -1.06 5.77
N VAL A 95 -12.86 -0.50 6.75
CA VAL A 95 -13.40 0.58 7.60
C VAL A 95 -13.75 1.80 6.76
N ASN A 96 -12.87 2.19 5.83
CA ASN A 96 -13.11 3.33 4.96
C ASN A 96 -14.31 3.13 4.03
N THR A 97 -14.39 1.97 3.36
CA THR A 97 -15.50 1.62 2.48
C THR A 97 -16.81 1.60 3.26
N GLY A 98 -16.83 1.00 4.45
CA GLY A 98 -18.01 0.98 5.31
C GLY A 98 -18.46 2.38 5.74
N LEU A 99 -17.53 3.27 6.12
CA LEU A 99 -17.84 4.65 6.51
C LEU A 99 -18.37 5.49 5.35
N SER A 100 -17.77 5.34 4.16
CA SER A 100 -18.23 6.01 2.94
C SER A 100 -19.61 5.52 2.52
N GLU A 101 -19.85 4.22 2.50
CA GLU A 101 -21.16 3.67 2.13
C GLU A 101 -22.26 4.00 3.14
N ALA A 102 -21.89 4.29 4.40
CA ALA A 102 -22.79 4.82 5.42
C ALA A 102 -23.03 6.34 5.32
N ASN A 103 -22.41 7.04 4.37
CA ASN A 103 -22.44 8.50 4.22
C ASN A 103 -22.06 9.25 5.50
N THR A 104 -20.95 8.84 6.12
CA THR A 104 -20.53 9.38 7.41
C THR A 104 -19.88 10.75 7.26
N THR A 105 -20.27 11.71 8.10
CA THR A 105 -19.54 12.98 8.24
C THR A 105 -18.42 12.82 9.25
N THR A 106 -17.19 13.12 8.83
CA THR A 106 -15.97 13.11 9.65
C THR A 106 -15.33 14.49 9.66
N THR A 107 -14.08 14.60 10.09
CA THR A 107 -13.26 15.81 9.95
C THR A 107 -12.16 15.58 8.92
N TYR A 108 -11.58 16.63 8.34
CA TYR A 108 -10.44 16.49 7.42
C TYR A 108 -9.23 15.74 8.00
N LEU A 109 -9.06 15.67 9.33
CA LEU A 109 -8.07 14.78 9.97
C LEU A 109 -8.22 13.30 9.58
N TYR A 110 -9.41 12.88 9.13
CA TYR A 110 -9.65 11.54 8.60
C TYR A 110 -8.77 11.23 7.38
N LEU A 111 -8.31 12.24 6.63
CA LEU A 111 -7.39 12.04 5.50
C LEU A 111 -6.06 11.36 5.92
N LEU A 112 -5.68 11.44 7.19
CA LEU A 112 -4.53 10.70 7.73
C LEU A 112 -4.70 9.18 7.60
N VAL A 113 -5.93 8.67 7.66
CA VAL A 113 -6.23 7.25 7.44
C VAL A 113 -5.74 6.81 6.06
N TYR A 114 -5.97 7.62 5.03
CA TYR A 114 -5.49 7.30 3.68
C TYR A 114 -3.96 7.29 3.58
N ILE A 115 -3.25 8.16 4.34
CA ILE A 115 -1.79 8.12 4.41
C ILE A 115 -1.34 6.75 4.93
N PHE A 116 -1.92 6.29 6.04
CA PHE A 116 -1.60 4.98 6.59
C PHE A 116 -1.91 3.85 5.61
N THR A 117 -3.07 3.89 4.95
CA THR A 117 -3.45 2.92 3.92
C THR A 117 -2.39 2.83 2.82
N VAL A 118 -1.93 3.96 2.28
CA VAL A 118 -0.88 4.00 1.24
C VAL A 118 0.46 3.49 1.76
N VAL A 119 0.86 3.86 2.97
CA VAL A 119 2.12 3.40 3.59
C VAL A 119 2.12 1.88 3.76
N PHE A 120 1.06 1.34 4.38
CA PHE A 120 0.96 -0.10 4.63
C PHE A 120 0.91 -0.90 3.33
N TRP A 121 0.15 -0.45 2.34
CA TRP A 121 0.09 -1.10 1.03
C TRP A 121 1.45 -1.13 0.33
N ARG A 122 2.11 0.03 0.20
CA ARG A 122 3.40 0.12 -0.52
C ARG A 122 4.51 -0.63 0.20
N ALA A 123 4.53 -0.58 1.53
CA ALA A 123 5.49 -1.36 2.31
C ALA A 123 5.27 -2.88 2.13
N ALA A 124 4.01 -3.33 2.14
CA ALA A 124 3.68 -4.74 1.91
C ALA A 124 4.10 -5.20 0.50
N GLU A 125 3.76 -4.44 -0.55
CA GLU A 125 4.14 -4.77 -1.94
C GLU A 125 5.66 -4.91 -2.10
N VAL A 126 6.44 -3.92 -1.64
CA VAL A 126 7.90 -3.96 -1.74
C VAL A 126 8.49 -5.16 -1.00
N LEU A 127 7.96 -5.48 0.19
CA LEU A 127 8.41 -6.64 0.96
C LEU A 127 8.08 -7.97 0.26
N PHE A 128 6.85 -8.15 -0.26
CA PHE A 128 6.51 -9.37 -1.01
C PHE A 128 7.42 -9.57 -2.21
N PHE A 129 7.62 -8.53 -3.02
CA PHE A 129 8.48 -8.61 -4.19
C PHE A 129 9.95 -8.87 -3.80
N ALA A 130 10.45 -8.25 -2.73
CA ALA A 130 11.78 -8.53 -2.22
C ALA A 130 11.94 -9.99 -1.81
N ILE A 131 10.96 -10.57 -1.13
CA ILE A 131 11.01 -11.97 -0.69
C ILE A 131 10.90 -12.93 -1.89
N ILE A 132 10.04 -12.66 -2.88
CA ILE A 132 9.93 -13.47 -4.10
C ILE A 132 11.27 -13.47 -4.86
N LEU A 133 11.87 -12.30 -5.08
CA LEU A 133 13.15 -12.18 -5.78
C LEU A 133 14.29 -12.87 -5.04
N GLN A 134 14.34 -12.78 -3.70
CA GLN A 134 15.30 -13.52 -2.89
C GLN A 134 15.07 -15.04 -2.96
N THR A 135 13.81 -15.47 -3.04
CA THR A 135 13.44 -16.88 -3.16
C THR A 135 13.99 -17.48 -4.46
N ILE A 136 13.84 -16.76 -5.56
CA ILE A 136 14.34 -17.16 -6.89
C ILE A 136 15.87 -17.26 -6.92
N VAL A 137 16.58 -16.29 -6.32
CA VAL A 137 18.06 -16.34 -6.23
C VAL A 137 18.51 -17.53 -5.38
N GLY A 138 17.78 -17.84 -4.31
CA GLY A 138 18.05 -18.99 -3.46
C GLY A 138 17.92 -20.33 -4.20
N SER A 139 16.89 -20.49 -5.05
CA SER A 139 16.67 -21.72 -5.81
C SER A 139 17.65 -21.88 -6.98
N THR A 140 18.04 -20.79 -7.64
CA THR A 140 18.97 -20.80 -8.79
C THR A 140 20.46 -20.85 -8.41
N SER A 141 20.79 -21.17 -7.15
CA SER A 141 22.14 -21.20 -6.55
C SER A 141 23.22 -22.03 -7.26
N THR A 142 22.91 -22.67 -8.38
CA THR A 142 23.89 -23.34 -9.22
C THR A 142 24.28 -22.49 -10.42
N GLY A 143 25.18 -21.53 -10.19
CA GLY A 143 26.18 -21.03 -11.14
C GLY A 143 25.73 -20.30 -12.42
N ILE A 144 24.45 -20.21 -12.76
CA ILE A 144 24.05 -19.76 -14.11
C ILE A 144 24.31 -18.25 -14.30
N ILE A 145 24.12 -17.38 -13.29
CA ILE A 145 24.36 -15.93 -13.46
C ILE A 145 24.84 -15.28 -12.14
N PRO A 146 26.16 -15.05 -11.94
CA PRO A 146 26.66 -14.36 -10.75
C PRO A 146 26.13 -12.92 -10.59
N LYS A 147 25.69 -12.30 -11.70
CA LYS A 147 25.08 -10.95 -11.71
C LYS A 147 23.62 -10.91 -11.24
N LEU A 148 22.93 -12.05 -11.10
CA LEU A 148 21.51 -12.12 -10.75
C LEU A 148 21.21 -11.50 -9.38
N LYS A 149 22.10 -11.74 -8.41
CA LYS A 149 21.98 -11.19 -7.06
C LYS A 149 22.03 -9.66 -7.07
N VAL A 150 22.92 -9.09 -7.88
CA VAL A 150 23.07 -7.62 -8.01
C VAL A 150 21.84 -7.02 -8.68
N VAL A 151 21.36 -7.60 -9.78
CA VAL A 151 20.16 -7.13 -10.49
C VAL A 151 18.94 -7.13 -9.56
N ASN A 152 18.73 -8.20 -8.78
CA ASN A 152 17.60 -8.27 -7.86
C ASN A 152 17.69 -7.24 -6.73
N ILE A 153 18.89 -6.99 -6.19
CA ILE A 153 19.09 -5.95 -5.16
C ILE A 153 18.77 -4.57 -5.75
N VAL A 154 19.30 -4.27 -6.94
CA VAL A 154 19.02 -2.99 -7.62
C VAL A 154 17.53 -2.83 -7.88
N ALA A 155 16.84 -3.86 -8.37
CA ALA A 155 15.40 -3.82 -8.60
C ALA A 155 14.61 -3.52 -7.32
N ILE A 156 14.97 -4.17 -6.19
CA ILE A 156 14.33 -3.91 -4.89
C ILE A 156 14.59 -2.48 -4.41
N ILE A 157 15.82 -1.97 -4.54
CA ILE A 157 16.16 -0.60 -4.15
C ILE A 157 15.37 0.40 -4.99
N VAL A 158 15.30 0.20 -6.32
CA VAL A 158 14.53 1.09 -7.20
C VAL A 158 13.04 1.05 -6.85
N LEU A 159 12.47 -0.14 -6.60
CA LEU A 159 11.08 -0.26 -6.12
C LEU A 159 10.85 0.50 -4.82
N LEU A 160 11.76 0.35 -3.85
CA LEU A 160 11.68 1.04 -2.57
C LEU A 160 11.73 2.56 -2.74
N LEU A 161 12.65 3.07 -3.57
CA LEU A 161 12.77 4.51 -3.82
C LEU A 161 11.52 5.09 -4.46
N ILE A 162 10.94 4.39 -5.44
CA ILE A 162 9.68 4.81 -6.07
C ILE A 162 8.52 4.74 -5.06
N ALA A 163 8.44 3.70 -4.23
CA ALA A 163 7.43 3.59 -3.18
C ALA A 163 7.51 4.75 -2.18
N ILE A 164 8.72 5.14 -1.76
CA ILE A 164 8.94 6.32 -0.90
C ILE A 164 8.48 7.59 -1.61
N ALA A 165 8.75 7.74 -2.91
CA ALA A 165 8.28 8.89 -3.69
C ALA A 165 6.74 8.95 -3.75
N ILE A 166 6.06 7.81 -3.95
CA ILE A 166 4.59 7.72 -3.93
C ILE A 166 4.06 8.15 -2.57
N ILE A 167 4.62 7.63 -1.48
CA ILE A 167 4.22 7.97 -0.12
C ILE A 167 4.42 9.48 0.14
N GLY A 168 5.59 10.02 -0.22
CA GLY A 168 5.90 11.43 -0.03
C GLY A 168 4.97 12.36 -0.80
N LEU A 169 4.68 12.05 -2.07
CA LEU A 169 3.72 12.80 -2.88
C LEU A 169 2.31 12.72 -2.31
N TYR A 170 1.89 11.54 -1.82
CA TYR A 170 0.58 11.37 -1.22
C TYR A 170 0.44 12.17 0.09
N ILE A 171 1.47 12.15 0.94
CA ILE A 171 1.52 12.99 2.14
C ILE A 171 1.43 14.46 1.76
N ALA A 172 2.13 14.90 0.71
CA ALA A 172 2.07 16.29 0.25
C ALA A 172 0.66 16.67 -0.22
N ILE A 173 -0.05 15.79 -0.94
CA ILE A 173 -1.44 15.99 -1.35
C ILE A 173 -2.34 16.17 -0.11
N VAL A 174 -2.26 15.25 0.86
CA VAL A 174 -3.08 15.33 2.07
C VAL A 174 -2.74 16.58 2.88
N ALA A 175 -1.45 16.89 3.08
CA ALA A 175 -1.02 18.08 3.80
C ALA A 175 -1.51 19.38 3.12
N TRP A 176 -1.51 19.42 1.79
CA TRP A 176 -2.07 20.53 1.03
C TRP A 176 -3.57 20.67 1.30
N GLN A 177 -4.33 19.56 1.29
CA GLN A 177 -5.78 19.57 1.58
C GLN A 177 -6.09 19.98 3.03
N LEU A 178 -5.25 19.60 3.99
CA LEU A 178 -5.39 20.03 5.39
C LEU A 178 -5.12 21.53 5.60
N THR A 179 -4.31 22.13 4.71
CA THR A 179 -3.91 23.55 4.81
C THR A 179 -4.82 24.45 3.98
N ASN A 180 -5.16 24.07 2.75
CA ASN A 180 -5.86 24.91 1.78
C ASN A 180 -7.31 24.46 1.52
N GLY A 181 -7.73 23.31 2.05
CA GLY A 181 -9.06 22.78 1.86
C GLY A 181 -9.25 22.08 0.51
N PRO A 182 -10.51 21.88 0.06
CA PRO A 182 -10.82 21.10 -1.14
C PRO A 182 -10.73 21.89 -2.46
N TYR A 183 -10.62 23.22 -2.40
CA TYR A 183 -10.72 24.09 -3.57
C TYR A 183 -9.33 24.47 -4.09
N ASP A 184 -9.05 24.13 -5.35
CA ASP A 184 -7.75 24.35 -6.00
C ASP A 184 -7.81 25.51 -7.00
N GLU A 185 -7.61 26.72 -6.48
CA GLU A 185 -7.67 27.95 -7.29
C GLU A 185 -6.57 28.04 -8.35
N ASN A 186 -5.37 27.53 -8.05
CA ASN A 186 -4.19 27.69 -8.87
C ASN A 186 -3.82 26.44 -9.68
N GLY A 187 -4.53 25.32 -9.50
CA GLY A 187 -4.21 24.03 -10.12
C GLY A 187 -3.03 23.31 -9.46
N ASP A 188 -2.62 23.73 -8.26
CA ASP A 188 -1.48 23.17 -7.53
C ASP A 188 -1.78 21.75 -7.05
N LEU A 189 -2.99 21.51 -6.54
CA LEU A 189 -3.43 20.19 -6.12
C LEU A 189 -3.55 19.26 -7.33
N TYR A 190 -4.11 19.74 -8.44
CA TYR A 190 -4.17 18.97 -9.69
C TYR A 190 -2.77 18.57 -10.20
N ASN A 191 -1.80 19.48 -10.17
CA ASN A 191 -0.42 19.19 -10.56
C ASN A 191 0.23 18.14 -9.64
N LEU A 192 -0.01 18.22 -8.33
CA LEU A 192 0.45 17.21 -7.36
C LEU A 192 -0.19 15.84 -7.64
N PHE A 193 -1.50 15.77 -7.89
CA PHE A 193 -2.19 14.54 -8.27
C PHE A 193 -1.65 13.95 -9.58
N SER A 194 -1.39 14.77 -10.59
CA SER A 194 -0.80 14.34 -11.86
C SER A 194 0.59 13.73 -11.66
N LYS A 195 1.46 14.39 -10.88
CA LYS A 195 2.78 13.85 -10.50
C LYS A 195 2.64 12.53 -9.75
N TYR A 196 1.77 12.47 -8.75
CA TYR A 196 1.49 11.25 -8.00
C TYR A 196 1.06 10.10 -8.92
N TYR A 197 0.09 10.36 -9.80
CA TYR A 197 -0.42 9.35 -10.74
C TYR A 197 0.67 8.82 -11.68
N ASN A 198 1.49 9.71 -12.24
CA ASN A 198 2.60 9.31 -13.12
C ASN A 198 3.61 8.40 -12.39
N VAL A 199 3.93 8.71 -11.13
CA VAL A 199 4.83 7.87 -10.32
C VAL A 199 4.19 6.53 -9.98
N VAL A 200 2.88 6.48 -9.69
CA VAL A 200 2.13 5.24 -9.46
C VAL A 200 2.14 4.36 -10.71
N VAL A 201 1.90 4.92 -11.89
CA VAL A 201 1.95 4.18 -13.16
C VAL A 201 3.35 3.63 -13.42
N ALA A 202 4.40 4.42 -13.18
CA ALA A 202 5.78 3.96 -13.31
C ALA A 202 6.09 2.79 -12.35
N PHE A 203 5.58 2.86 -11.12
CA PHE A 203 5.72 1.79 -10.14
C PHE A 203 5.01 0.50 -10.59
N GLN A 204 3.78 0.60 -11.07
CA GLN A 204 3.02 -0.55 -11.60
C GLN A 204 3.70 -1.18 -12.82
N ALA A 205 4.20 -0.35 -13.74
CA ALA A 205 4.97 -0.83 -14.90
C ALA A 205 6.24 -1.58 -14.46
N LEU A 206 6.95 -1.08 -13.46
CA LEU A 206 8.13 -1.75 -12.92
C LEU A 206 7.76 -3.08 -12.24
N LEU A 207 6.67 -3.12 -11.47
CA LEU A 207 6.15 -4.37 -10.89
C LEU A 207 5.80 -5.39 -11.97
N LEU A 208 5.18 -4.97 -13.07
CA LEU A 208 4.87 -5.84 -14.19
C LEU A 208 6.15 -6.43 -14.79
N VAL A 209 7.15 -5.61 -15.09
CA VAL A 209 8.44 -6.07 -15.64
C VAL A 209 9.12 -7.05 -14.69
N ILE A 210 9.15 -6.75 -13.39
CA ILE A 210 9.74 -7.62 -12.37
C ILE A 210 8.96 -8.93 -12.25
N SER A 211 7.63 -8.91 -12.36
CA SER A 211 6.79 -10.11 -12.32
C SER A 211 7.02 -11.02 -13.53
N ILE A 212 7.17 -10.46 -14.73
CA ILE A 212 7.52 -11.21 -15.94
C ILE A 212 8.91 -11.83 -15.78
N TYR A 213 9.88 -11.05 -15.31
CA TYR A 213 11.22 -11.56 -15.00
C TYR A 213 11.19 -12.69 -13.96
N ALA A 214 10.43 -12.52 -12.87
CA ALA A 214 10.31 -13.51 -11.80
C ALA A 214 9.66 -14.82 -12.29
N THR A 215 8.63 -14.73 -13.14
CA THR A 215 7.97 -15.90 -13.73
C THR A 215 8.88 -16.66 -14.67
N VAL A 216 9.58 -15.97 -15.59
CA VAL A 216 10.57 -16.58 -16.50
C VAL A 216 11.66 -17.30 -15.71
N MET A 217 12.24 -16.64 -14.70
CA MET A 217 13.27 -17.24 -13.86
C MET A 217 12.72 -18.42 -13.04
N GLY A 218 11.48 -18.36 -12.58
CA GLY A 218 10.79 -19.46 -11.92
C GLY A 218 10.63 -20.68 -12.82
N VAL A 219 10.22 -20.50 -14.08
CA VAL A 219 10.09 -21.57 -15.07
C VAL A 219 11.44 -22.22 -15.36
N ILE A 220 12.48 -21.42 -15.60
CA ILE A 220 13.85 -21.92 -15.84
C ILE A 220 14.34 -22.75 -14.64
N ALA A 221 14.08 -22.29 -13.42
CA ALA A 221 14.42 -23.03 -12.21
C ALA A 221 13.72 -24.39 -12.15
N MET A 222 12.41 -24.44 -12.42
CA MET A 222 11.65 -25.71 -12.44
C MET A 222 12.16 -26.70 -13.49
N ILE A 223 12.46 -26.23 -14.71
CA ILE A 223 12.96 -27.10 -15.80
C ILE A 223 14.30 -27.73 -15.39
N LYS A 224 15.21 -26.93 -14.80
CA LYS A 224 16.52 -27.41 -14.35
C LYS A 224 16.43 -28.42 -13.20
N GLU A 225 15.53 -28.19 -12.25
CA GLU A 225 15.28 -29.13 -11.16
C GLU A 225 14.88 -30.51 -11.71
N ARG A 226 13.98 -30.53 -12.71
CA ARG A 226 13.55 -31.78 -13.37
C ARG A 226 14.65 -32.44 -14.18
N ALA A 227 15.53 -31.67 -14.82
CA ALA A 227 16.67 -32.21 -15.56
C ALA A 227 17.63 -32.96 -14.62
N ARG A 228 17.91 -32.41 -13.44
CA ARG A 228 18.75 -33.07 -12.43
C ARG A 228 18.19 -34.35 -11.84
N VAL A 229 16.87 -34.46 -11.71
CA VAL A 229 16.23 -35.68 -11.16
C VAL A 229 16.31 -36.85 -12.16
N ARG A 230 16.64 -36.56 -13.43
CA ARG A 230 16.71 -37.54 -14.50
C ARG A 230 18.14 -38.09 -14.73
N ASP A 231 19.14 -37.46 -14.14
CA ASP A 231 20.56 -37.91 -14.09
C ASP A 231 20.83 -38.66 -12.77
#